data_AF-A0A0E3WDE9-F1
#
_entry.id   AF-A0A0E3WDE9-F1
#
_cell.length_a   1.000
_cell.length_b   1.000
_cell.length_c   1.000
_cell.angle_alpha   90.00
_cell.angle_beta   90.00
_cell.angle_gamma   90.00
#
_symmetry.space_group_name_H-M   'P 1'
#
loop_
_entity.id
_entity.type
_entity.pdbx_description
1 polymer ?
#
loop_
_entity_poly.entity_id
_entity_poly.type
_entity_poly.pdbx_seq_one_letter_code
_entity_poly.pdbx_strand_id
1 'polypeptide(L)' 'MDPDLDPNLQHWQDRLDSLQWVIGSVLSNIDSVPT' A
#
# COMPACT_ATOMS: atom_id res chain seq x y z
N MET A 1 -11.34 8.49 15.84
CA MET A 1 -11.44 9.22 14.55
C MET A 1 -11.35 10.68 14.91
N ASP A 2 -10.14 11.24 14.86
CA ASP A 2 -9.92 12.67 15.13
C ASP A 2 -10.64 13.49 14.04
N PRO A 3 -11.57 14.39 14.43
CA PRO A 3 -12.40 15.14 13.47
C PRO A 3 -11.62 16.20 12.68
N ASP A 4 -10.39 16.51 13.10
CA ASP A 4 -9.46 17.42 12.41
C ASP A 4 -8.46 16.69 11.51
N LEU A 5 -8.61 15.37 11.34
CA LEU A 5 -7.68 14.59 10.53
C LEU A 5 -7.90 14.93 9.05
N ASP A 6 -6.94 15.66 8.47
CA ASP A 6 -6.95 16.07 7.07
C ASP A 6 -7.38 14.91 6.16
N PRO A 7 -8.49 15.04 5.40
CA PRO A 7 -8.99 13.95 4.57
C PRO A 7 -7.97 13.53 3.50
N ASN A 8 -7.10 14.45 3.10
CA ASN A 8 -5.98 14.16 2.23
C ASN A 8 -4.95 13.23 2.88
N LEU A 9 -4.69 13.37 4.18
CA LEU A 9 -3.74 12.52 4.90
C LEU A 9 -4.25 11.07 4.95
N GLN A 10 -5.53 10.85 5.25
CA GLN A 10 -6.14 9.52 5.21
C GLN A 10 -6.11 8.94 3.79
N HIS A 11 -6.46 9.73 2.77
CA HIS A 11 -6.41 9.30 1.38
C HIS A 11 -5.01 8.89 0.91
N TRP A 12 -3.97 9.60 1.35
CA TRP A 12 -2.59 9.21 1.08
C TRP A 12 -2.17 7.98 1.87
N GLN A 13 -2.61 7.83 3.12
CA GLN A 13 -2.36 6.65 3.94
C GLN A 13 -2.95 5.39 3.29
N ASP A 14 -4.23 5.41 2.91
CA ASP A 14 -4.90 4.30 2.21
C ASP A 14 -4.20 3.93 0.89
N ARG A 15 -3.69 4.94 0.17
CA ARG A 15 -2.92 4.72 -1.06
C ARG A 15 -1.59 4.05 -0.78
N LEU A 16 -0.86 4.49 0.24
CA LEU A 16 0.43 3.90 0.60
C LEU A 16 0.26 2.46 1.09
N ASP A 17 -0.76 2.19 1.90
CA ASP A 17 -1.09 0.83 2.36
C ASP A 17 -1.47 -0.08 1.18
N SER A 18 -2.27 0.44 0.23
CA SER A 18 -2.60 -0.28 -1.00
C SER A 18 -1.36 -0.56 -1.87
N LEU A 19 -0.47 0.42 -2.03
CA LEU A 19 0.78 0.27 -2.79
C LEU A 19 1.72 -0.73 -2.13
N GLN A 20 1.83 -0.72 -0.80
CA GLN A 20 2.63 -1.69 -0.05
C GLN A 20 2.12 -3.11 -0.32
N TRP A 21 0.80 -3.32 -0.34
CA TRP A 21 0.22 -4.62 -0.65
C TRP A 21 0.50 -5.04 -2.10
N VAL A 22 0.30 -4.15 -3.07
CA VAL A 22 0.56 -4.43 -4.50
C VAL A 22 2.03 -4.76 -4.73
N ILE A 23 2.96 -3.97 -4.18
CA ILE A 23 4.40 -4.19 -4.32
C ILE A 23 4.79 -5.53 -3.68
N GLY A 24 4.30 -5.83 -2.48
CA GLY A 24 4.53 -7.13 -1.83
C GLY A 24 4.02 -8.30 -2.67
N SER A 25 2.84 -8.16 -3.29
CA SER A 25 2.29 -9.17 -4.19
C SER A 25 3.16 -9.34 -5.45
N VAL A 26 3.58 -8.25 -6.09
CA VAL A 26 4.42 -8.28 -7.30
C VAL A 26 5.79 -8.89 -6.99
N LEU A 27 6.45 -8.47 -5.91
CA LEU A 27 7.74 -9.02 -5.49
C LEU A 27 7.63 -10.50 -5.15
N SER A 28 6.57 -10.93 -4.47
CA SER A 28 6.33 -12.35 -4.18
C SER A 28 6.12 -13.18 -5.45
N ASN A 29 5.45 -12.62 -6.46
CA ASN A 29 5.30 -13.30 -7.76
C ASN A 29 6.64 -13.41 -8.49
N ILE A 30 7.47 -12.35 -8.45
CA ILE A 30 8.80 -12.35 -9.08
C ILE A 30 9.74 -13.35 -8.37
N ASP A 31 9.75 -13.39 -7.04
CA ASP A 31 10.54 -14.33 -6.25
C ASP A 31 10.12 -15.80 -6.51
N SER A 32 8.85 -16.02 -6.84
CA SER A 32 8.32 -17.34 -7.19
C SER A 32 8.69 -17.81 -8.61
N VAL A 33 9.33 -16.98 -9.45
CA VAL A 33 9.83 -17.42 -10.76
C VAL A 33 11.21 -18.03 -10.56
N PRO A 34 11.39 -19.35 -10.73
CA PRO A 34 12.70 -19.96 -10.65
C PRO A 34 13.55 -19.52 -11.86
N THR A 35 14.72 -18.94 -11.58
CA THR A 35 15.76 -18.59 -12.58
C THR A 35 16.37 -19.82 -13.24
#